data_AF-A0A1M6Q585-F1
#
_entry.id   AF-A0A1M6Q585-F1
#
_cell.length_a   1.000
_cell.length_b   1.000
_cell.length_c   1.000
_cell.angle_alpha   90.00
_cell.angle_beta   90.00
_cell.angle_gamma   90.00
#
_symmetry.space_group_name_H-M   'P 1'
#
loop_
_entity.id
_entity.type
_entity.pdbx_description
1 polymer ?
#
loop_
_entity_poly.entity_id
_entity_poly.type
_entity_poly.pdbx_seq_one_letter_code
_entity_poly.pdbx_strand_id
1 'polypeptide(L)'
;MKIADINNRKTLNSLLVKESNKVKREIQNDFASNLTQLKGDALQERLTNLLDKINTQSKEVEKKFYLNDILKYKKLVKEFLNLTINNSHKFSKENFLDRRGRHRVLSIVRQVDEELEALTKDFLEKEKDRIKILNRLDGIRGLLLDIFM
;
A
#
# COMPACT_ATOMS: atom_id res chain seq x y z
N MET A 1 -19.63 26.26 -59.50
CA MET A 1 -19.08 25.41 -58.41
C MET A 1 -19.46 26.07 -57.09
N LYS A 2 -19.70 25.30 -56.01
CA LYS A 2 -19.57 25.77 -54.61
C LYS A 2 -20.79 26.41 -53.93
N ILE A 3 -21.68 25.59 -53.36
CA ILE A 3 -22.30 25.85 -52.03
C ILE A 3 -22.41 24.52 -51.26
N ALA A 4 -22.87 23.44 -51.91
CA ALA A 4 -22.92 22.09 -51.33
C ALA A 4 -21.53 21.55 -50.91
N ASP A 5 -20.50 21.80 -51.72
CA ASP A 5 -19.10 21.39 -51.42
C ASP A 5 -18.53 22.07 -50.16
N ILE A 6 -19.02 23.26 -49.80
CA ILE A 6 -18.52 24.03 -48.67
C ILE A 6 -19.10 23.48 -47.36
N ASN A 7 -20.38 23.09 -47.34
CA ASN A 7 -21.00 22.48 -46.17
C ASN A 7 -20.42 21.09 -45.88
N ASN A 8 -20.13 20.30 -46.92
CA ASN A 8 -19.54 18.97 -46.74
C ASN A 8 -18.08 19.03 -46.26
N ARG A 9 -17.33 20.09 -46.60
CA ARG A 9 -15.99 20.34 -46.05
C ARG A 9 -16.02 20.77 -44.58
N LYS A 10 -17.02 21.55 -44.16
CA LYS A 10 -17.18 21.95 -42.76
C LYS A 10 -17.54 20.76 -41.87
N THR A 11 -18.40 19.86 -42.33
CA THR A 11 -18.74 18.62 -41.61
C THR A 11 -17.55 17.67 -41.52
N LEU A 12 -16.81 17.45 -42.62
CA LEU A 12 -15.55 16.67 -42.62
C LEU A 12 -14.49 17.25 -41.67
N ASN A 13 -14.27 18.56 -41.69
CA ASN A 13 -13.32 19.20 -40.76
C ASN A 13 -13.76 19.04 -39.30
N SER A 14 -15.07 19.12 -39.01
CA SER A 14 -15.57 18.91 -37.65
C SER A 14 -15.39 17.47 -37.16
N LEU A 15 -15.50 16.47 -38.04
CA LEU A 15 -15.28 15.05 -37.74
C LEU A 15 -13.79 14.77 -37.51
N LEU A 16 -12.91 15.32 -38.35
CA LEU A 16 -11.45 15.21 -38.20
C LEU A 16 -10.95 15.88 -36.91
N VAL A 17 -11.54 17.03 -36.52
CA VAL A 17 -11.26 17.69 -35.24
C VAL A 17 -11.80 16.85 -34.05
N LYS A 18 -12.90 16.12 -34.23
CA LYS A 18 -13.47 15.25 -33.20
C LYS A 18 -12.67 13.96 -33.02
N GLU A 19 -12.18 13.37 -34.11
CA GLU A 19 -11.29 12.21 -34.11
C GLU A 19 -9.91 12.54 -33.53
N SER A 20 -9.29 13.66 -33.95
CA SER A 20 -8.02 14.10 -33.38
C SER A 20 -8.11 14.42 -31.88
N ASN A 21 -9.23 15.01 -31.42
CA ASN A 21 -9.48 15.20 -29.99
C ASN A 21 -9.76 13.89 -29.25
N LYS A 22 -10.36 12.89 -29.90
CA LYS A 22 -10.57 11.55 -29.32
C LYS A 22 -9.24 10.81 -29.16
N VAL A 23 -8.40 10.81 -30.19
CA VAL A 23 -7.04 10.24 -30.17
C VAL A 23 -6.18 10.93 -29.09
N LYS A 24 -6.25 12.26 -28.97
CA LYS A 24 -5.52 12.99 -27.92
C LYS A 24 -5.97 12.62 -26.51
N ARG A 25 -7.27 12.40 -26.29
CA ARG A 25 -7.82 11.94 -25.00
C ARG A 25 -7.45 10.49 -24.72
N GLU A 26 -7.46 9.63 -25.73
CA GLU A 26 -7.02 8.23 -25.60
C GLU A 26 -5.54 8.17 -25.18
N ILE A 27 -4.65 8.89 -25.86
CA ILE A 27 -3.21 8.97 -25.49
C ILE A 27 -3.04 9.55 -24.07
N GLN A 28 -3.81 10.57 -23.69
CA GLN A 28 -3.74 11.16 -22.36
C GLN A 28 -4.22 10.20 -21.26
N ASN A 29 -5.27 9.43 -21.53
CA ASN A 29 -5.76 8.39 -20.62
C ASN A 29 -4.76 7.23 -20.52
N ASP A 30 -4.14 6.85 -21.64
CA ASP A 30 -3.14 5.79 -21.70
C ASP A 30 -1.90 6.18 -20.87
N PHE A 31 -1.41 7.41 -21.02
CA PHE A 31 -0.34 7.94 -20.17
C PHE A 31 -0.73 8.00 -18.68
N ALA A 32 -1.93 8.50 -18.37
CA ALA A 32 -2.40 8.56 -16.99
C ALA A 32 -2.49 7.16 -16.35
N SER A 33 -2.95 6.16 -17.10
CA SER A 33 -3.05 4.77 -16.65
C SER A 33 -1.67 4.15 -16.38
N ASN A 34 -0.74 4.30 -17.32
CA ASN A 34 0.65 3.85 -17.19
C ASN A 34 1.34 4.51 -15.98
N LEU A 35 1.13 5.81 -15.77
CA LEU A 35 1.68 6.50 -14.59
C LEU A 35 1.07 5.98 -13.28
N THR A 36 -0.23 5.67 -13.25
CA THR A 36 -0.87 5.09 -12.06
C THR A 36 -0.41 3.68 -11.75
N GLN A 37 -0.09 2.89 -12.77
CA GLN A 37 0.45 1.54 -12.66
C GLN A 37 1.88 1.57 -12.13
N LEU A 38 2.77 2.35 -12.74
CA LEU A 38 4.16 2.52 -12.28
C LEU A 38 4.25 2.98 -10.82
N LYS A 39 3.36 3.87 -10.40
CA LYS A 39 3.26 4.29 -8.99
C LYS A 39 2.79 3.17 -8.06
N GLY A 40 1.91 2.29 -8.54
CA GLY A 40 1.46 1.10 -7.80
C GLY A 40 2.60 0.10 -7.63
N ASP A 41 3.30 -0.22 -8.72
CA ASP A 41 4.42 -1.16 -8.72
C ASP A 41 5.55 -0.70 -7.78
N ALA A 42 5.93 0.58 -7.88
CA ALA A 42 6.96 1.17 -7.01
C ALA A 42 6.55 1.17 -5.52
N LEU A 43 5.25 1.33 -5.24
CA LEU A 43 4.74 1.23 -3.87
C LEU A 43 4.81 -0.21 -3.37
N GLN A 44 4.37 -1.16 -4.17
CA GLN A 44 4.40 -2.58 -3.84
C GLN A 44 5.82 -3.04 -3.57
N GLU A 45 6.79 -2.64 -4.41
CA GLU A 45 8.22 -2.90 -4.19
C GLU A 45 8.71 -2.34 -2.84
N ARG A 46 8.32 -1.11 -2.48
CA ARG A 46 8.68 -0.51 -1.18
C ARG A 46 8.07 -1.28 0.01
N LEU A 47 6.82 -1.70 -0.10
CA LEU A 47 6.14 -2.48 0.94
C LEU A 47 6.80 -3.85 1.11
N THR A 48 7.12 -4.54 0.01
CA THR A 48 7.86 -5.82 0.03
C THR A 48 9.22 -5.65 0.69
N ASN A 49 9.99 -4.63 0.30
CA ASN A 49 11.29 -4.34 0.89
C ASN A 49 11.21 -4.05 2.41
N LEU A 50 10.16 -3.38 2.87
CA LEU A 50 9.95 -3.15 4.30
C LEU A 50 9.58 -4.44 5.03
N LEU A 51 8.71 -5.26 4.44
CA LEU A 51 8.33 -6.54 4.99
C LEU A 51 9.55 -7.46 5.16
N ASP A 52 10.45 -7.51 4.18
CA ASP A 52 11.69 -8.28 4.25
C ASP A 52 12.63 -7.78 5.35
N LYS A 53 12.73 -6.45 5.53
CA LYS A 53 13.49 -5.85 6.64
C LYS A 53 12.88 -6.20 7.99
N ILE A 54 11.55 -6.18 8.11
CA ILE A 54 10.82 -6.58 9.32
C ILE A 54 11.11 -8.05 9.63
N ASN A 55 11.02 -8.94 8.64
CA ASN A 55 11.31 -10.36 8.79
C ASN A 55 12.75 -10.61 9.25
N THR A 56 13.71 -9.93 8.64
CA THR A 56 15.13 -10.02 9.01
C THR A 56 15.37 -9.52 10.42
N GLN A 57 14.84 -8.35 10.76
CA GLN A 57 14.97 -7.77 12.10
C GLN A 57 14.30 -8.65 13.15
N SER A 58 13.17 -9.27 12.81
CA SER A 58 12.48 -10.18 13.70
C SER A 58 13.36 -11.38 14.06
N LYS A 59 13.95 -12.07 13.06
CA LYS A 59 14.93 -13.14 13.27
C LYS A 59 16.13 -12.70 14.12
N GLU A 60 16.59 -11.46 13.97
CA GLU A 60 17.67 -10.94 14.81
C GLU A 60 17.23 -10.75 16.27
N VAL A 61 15.99 -10.31 16.54
CA VAL A 61 15.43 -10.26 17.90
C VAL A 61 15.32 -11.67 18.52
N GLU A 62 14.95 -12.68 17.71
CA GLU A 62 14.90 -14.08 18.16
C GLU A 62 16.27 -14.62 18.56
N LYS A 63 17.35 -14.16 17.92
CA LYS A 63 18.72 -14.54 18.27
C LYS A 63 19.25 -13.71 19.43
N LYS A 64 19.11 -12.39 19.34
CA LYS A 64 19.71 -11.38 20.20
C LYS A 64 18.62 -10.56 20.86
N PHE A 65 18.35 -10.90 22.11
CA PHE A 65 17.23 -10.34 22.87
C PHE A 65 17.61 -9.01 23.53
N TYR A 66 17.91 -8.00 22.72
CA TYR A 66 18.30 -6.66 23.16
C TYR A 66 17.23 -5.62 22.88
N LEU A 67 17.17 -4.61 23.76
CA LEU A 67 16.22 -3.49 23.64
C LEU A 67 16.36 -2.76 22.30
N ASN A 68 17.59 -2.54 21.85
CA ASN A 68 17.86 -1.85 20.58
C ASN A 68 17.24 -2.57 19.38
N ASP A 69 17.18 -3.91 19.40
CA ASP A 69 16.64 -4.68 18.30
C ASP A 69 15.10 -4.64 18.27
N ILE A 70 14.45 -4.56 19.44
CA ILE A 70 13.00 -4.34 19.54
C ILE A 70 12.64 -2.93 19.10
N LEU A 71 13.42 -1.92 19.46
CA LEU A 71 13.19 -0.54 19.02
C LEU A 71 13.31 -0.41 17.50
N LYS A 72 14.31 -1.06 16.89
CA LYS A 72 14.45 -1.13 15.43
C LYS A 72 13.26 -1.83 14.79
N TYR A 73 12.85 -2.98 15.33
CA TYR A 73 11.67 -3.72 14.84
C TYR A 73 10.42 -2.83 14.87
N LYS A 74 10.14 -2.19 16.01
CA LYS A 74 8.99 -1.28 16.17
C LYS A 74 9.02 -0.12 15.18
N LYS A 75 10.20 0.45 14.91
CA LYS A 75 10.36 1.52 13.93
C LYS A 75 10.01 1.06 12.51
N LEU A 76 10.50 -0.11 12.09
CA LEU A 76 10.21 -0.67 10.76
C LEU A 76 8.72 -0.98 10.59
N VAL A 77 8.09 -1.58 11.61
CA VAL A 77 6.65 -1.85 11.56
C VAL A 77 5.85 -0.56 11.46
N LYS A 78 6.19 0.49 12.22
CA LYS A 78 5.54 1.80 12.11
C LYS A 78 5.69 2.43 10.72
N GLU A 79 6.86 2.30 10.10
CA GLU A 79 7.09 2.78 8.74
C GLU A 79 6.20 2.05 7.72
N PHE A 80 6.08 0.74 7.84
CA PHE A 80 5.19 -0.08 7.02
C PHE A 80 3.71 0.32 7.19
N LEU A 81 3.25 0.48 8.44
CA LEU A 81 1.86 0.88 8.71
C LEU A 81 1.56 2.27 8.15
N ASN A 82 2.47 3.23 8.29
CA ASN A 82 2.30 4.57 7.74
C ASN A 82 2.16 4.56 6.22
N LEU A 83 3.01 3.78 5.53
CA LEU A 83 2.90 3.62 4.07
C LEU A 83 1.59 2.97 3.66
N THR A 84 1.13 1.97 4.40
CA THR A 84 -0.15 1.31 4.15
C THR A 84 -1.31 2.30 4.31
N ILE A 85 -1.38 3.03 5.43
CA ILE A 85 -2.47 3.98 5.71
C ILE A 85 -2.51 5.08 4.64
N ASN A 86 -1.36 5.64 4.28
CA ASN A 86 -1.26 6.68 3.26
C ASN A 86 -1.77 6.21 1.89
N ASN A 87 -1.64 4.93 1.58
CA ASN A 87 -2.09 4.35 0.31
C ASN A 87 -3.46 3.63 0.38
N SER A 88 -4.03 3.49 1.58
CA SER A 88 -5.30 2.80 1.83
C SER A 88 -6.49 3.39 1.04
N HIS A 89 -6.45 4.69 0.71
CA HIS A 89 -7.46 5.35 -0.10
C HIS A 89 -7.54 4.81 -1.55
N LYS A 90 -6.41 4.36 -2.11
CA LYS A 90 -6.36 3.76 -3.45
C LYS A 90 -6.90 2.32 -3.40
N PHE A 91 -6.50 1.55 -2.38
CA PHE A 91 -6.98 0.19 -2.12
C PHE A 91 -8.50 0.11 -1.87
N SER A 92 -9.10 1.11 -1.24
CA SER A 92 -10.55 1.15 -1.03
C SER A 92 -11.38 1.27 -2.32
N LYS A 93 -10.78 1.67 -3.46
CA LYS A 93 -11.48 1.79 -4.75
C LYS A 93 -11.39 0.54 -5.62
N GLU A 94 -10.31 -0.24 -5.49
CA GLU A 94 -10.09 -1.43 -6.33
C GLU A 94 -10.78 -2.69 -5.79
N ASN A 95 -11.04 -2.76 -4.48
CA ASN A 95 -11.81 -3.84 -3.86
C ASN A 95 -13.32 -3.49 -3.77
N PHE A 96 -14.01 -3.50 -4.92
CA PHE A 96 -15.43 -3.10 -5.05
C PHE A 96 -16.45 -4.08 -4.39
N LEU A 97 -15.98 -5.17 -3.77
CA LEU A 97 -16.82 -6.16 -3.08
C LEU A 97 -16.94 -5.93 -1.56
N ASP A 98 -16.15 -5.05 -0.97
CA ASP A 98 -16.27 -4.70 0.45
C ASP A 98 -16.79 -3.27 0.62
N ARG A 99 -18.03 -3.13 1.08
CA ARG A 99 -18.60 -1.84 1.52
C ARG A 99 -17.81 -1.20 2.69
N ARG A 100 -16.82 -1.90 3.28
CA ARG A 100 -16.09 -1.51 4.50
C ARG A 100 -14.56 -1.63 4.43
N GLY A 101 -13.94 -1.75 3.25
CA GLY A 101 -12.49 -2.04 3.11
C GLY A 101 -11.54 -1.12 3.89
N ARG A 102 -11.86 0.18 4.00
CA ARG A 102 -11.08 1.13 4.84
C ARG A 102 -11.15 0.80 6.34
N HIS A 103 -12.31 0.35 6.83
CA HIS A 103 -12.48 0.00 8.24
C HIS A 103 -11.66 -1.24 8.60
N ARG A 104 -11.55 -2.22 7.70
CA ARG A 104 -10.75 -3.44 7.93
C ARG A 104 -9.27 -3.10 8.10
N VAL A 105 -8.67 -2.36 7.17
CA VAL A 105 -7.26 -1.94 7.26
C VAL A 105 -7.00 -1.16 8.55
N LEU A 106 -7.84 -0.17 8.87
CA LEU A 106 -7.69 0.62 10.10
C LEU A 106 -7.85 -0.22 11.38
N SER A 107 -8.69 -1.25 11.36
CA SER A 107 -8.85 -2.18 12.49
C SER A 107 -7.59 -3.02 12.68
N ILE A 108 -7.02 -3.57 11.60
CA ILE A 108 -5.79 -4.35 11.68
C ILE A 108 -4.62 -3.46 12.12
N VAL A 109 -4.52 -2.23 11.61
CA VAL A 109 -3.51 -1.25 12.05
C VAL A 109 -3.59 -1.00 13.56
N ARG A 110 -4.81 -0.80 14.11
CA ARG A 110 -5.00 -0.64 15.55
C ARG A 110 -4.53 -1.86 16.33
N GLN A 111 -4.91 -3.05 15.86
CA GLN A 111 -4.49 -4.30 16.48
C GLN A 111 -2.96 -4.49 16.47
N VAL A 112 -2.29 -4.11 15.38
CA VAL A 112 -0.82 -4.14 15.31
C VAL A 112 -0.20 -3.17 16.32
N ASP A 113 -0.74 -1.96 16.48
CA ASP A 113 -0.22 -0.99 17.45
C ASP A 113 -0.37 -1.49 18.90
N GLU A 114 -1.52 -2.08 19.23
CA GLU A 114 -1.76 -2.74 20.52
C GLU A 114 -0.76 -3.88 20.78
N GLU A 115 -0.50 -4.73 19.78
CA GLU A 115 0.50 -5.80 19.90
C GLU A 115 1.93 -5.26 20.06
N LEU A 116 2.29 -4.15 19.41
CA LEU A 116 3.59 -3.50 19.59
C LEU A 116 3.77 -2.91 20.99
N GLU A 117 2.70 -2.38 21.59
CA GLU A 117 2.71 -1.93 22.98
C GLU A 117 2.86 -3.11 23.94
N ALA A 118 2.09 -4.17 23.74
CA ALA A 118 2.16 -5.38 24.54
C ALA A 118 3.55 -6.05 24.45
N LEU A 119 4.15 -6.09 23.26
CA LEU A 119 5.53 -6.55 23.04
C LEU A 119 6.53 -5.73 23.87
N THR A 120 6.36 -4.41 23.91
CA THR A 120 7.25 -3.52 24.67
C THR A 120 7.09 -3.76 26.18
N LYS A 121 5.84 -3.93 26.64
CA LYS A 121 5.53 -4.21 28.05
C LYS A 121 6.12 -5.55 28.49
N ASP A 122 5.85 -6.62 27.73
CA ASP A 122 6.36 -7.96 28.03
C ASP A 122 7.90 -7.99 28.04
N PHE A 123 8.57 -7.17 27.22
CA PHE A 123 10.03 -7.06 27.25
C PHE A 123 10.57 -6.40 28.53
N LEU A 124 9.83 -5.45 29.10
CA LEU A 124 10.21 -4.73 30.32
C LEU A 124 9.87 -5.52 31.59
N GLU A 125 8.98 -6.48 31.51
CA GLU A 125 8.66 -7.38 32.61
C GLU A 125 9.91 -8.18 33.03
N LYS A 126 10.13 -8.28 34.34
CA LYS A 126 11.36 -8.88 34.90
C LYS A 126 11.47 -10.38 34.60
N GLU A 127 10.34 -11.03 34.37
CA GLU A 127 10.26 -12.43 33.99
C GLU A 127 10.20 -12.53 32.46
N LYS A 128 11.37 -12.73 31.85
CA LYS A 128 11.49 -12.79 30.39
C LYS A 128 10.93 -14.10 29.86
N ASP A 129 9.63 -14.17 29.66
CA ASP A 129 9.05 -15.23 28.84
C ASP A 129 9.39 -14.97 27.36
N ARG A 130 10.55 -15.50 26.96
CA ARG A 130 11.07 -15.37 25.60
C ARG A 130 10.12 -15.99 24.56
N ILE A 131 9.38 -17.03 24.94
CA ILE A 131 8.41 -17.72 24.08
C ILE A 131 7.22 -16.81 23.83
N LYS A 132 6.71 -16.14 24.87
CA LYS A 132 5.62 -15.16 24.73
C LYS A 132 5.97 -14.05 23.73
N ILE A 133 7.21 -13.56 23.77
CA ILE A 133 7.67 -12.49 22.88
C ILE A 133 7.87 -12.98 21.44
N LEU A 134 8.37 -14.19 21.27
CA LEU A 134 8.43 -14.86 19.96
C LEU A 134 7.03 -14.98 19.33
N ASN A 135 6.07 -15.47 20.10
CA ASN A 135 4.68 -15.61 19.63
C ASN A 135 4.08 -14.26 19.21
N ARG A 136 4.38 -13.18 19.92
CA ARG A 136 3.93 -11.83 19.52
C ARG A 136 4.59 -11.34 18.26
N LEU A 137 5.89 -11.57 18.09
CA LEU A 137 6.60 -11.21 16.85
C LEU A 137 5.98 -11.91 15.64
N ASP A 138 5.65 -13.20 15.77
CA ASP A 138 4.97 -13.97 14.72
C ASP A 138 3.54 -13.47 14.48
N GLY A 139 2.79 -13.16 15.55
CA GLY A 139 1.45 -12.58 15.45
C GLY A 139 1.44 -11.25 14.70
N ILE A 140 2.38 -10.35 15.04
CA ILE A 140 2.55 -9.06 14.32
C ILE A 140 2.88 -9.31 12.85
N ARG A 141 3.79 -10.25 12.54
CA ARG A 141 4.10 -10.61 11.14
C ARG A 141 2.86 -11.09 10.39
N GLY A 142 2.02 -11.93 11.01
CA GLY A 142 0.76 -12.40 10.44
C GLY A 142 -0.18 -11.24 10.10
N LEU A 143 -0.39 -10.31 11.03
CA LEU A 143 -1.23 -9.13 10.80
C LEU A 143 -0.69 -8.22 9.69
N LEU A 144 0.64 -8.10 9.54
CA LEU A 144 1.25 -7.33 8.46
C LEU A 144 1.06 -7.99 7.10
N LEU A 145 1.09 -9.32 7.03
CA LEU A 145 0.76 -10.08 5.82
C LEU A 145 -0.72 -9.92 5.45
N ASP A 146 -1.61 -9.92 6.44
CA ASP A 146 -3.05 -9.69 6.23
C ASP A 146 -3.37 -8.28 5.69
N ILE A 147 -2.48 -7.30 5.96
CA ILE A 147 -2.57 -5.95 5.40
C ILE A 147 -2.02 -5.90 3.97
N PHE A 148 -1.00 -6.71 3.67
CA PHE A 148 -0.33 -6.73 2.37
C PHE A 148 -1.14 -7.45 1.28
N MET A 149 -1.92 -8.46 1.66
CA MET A 149 -2.79 -9.26 0.77
C MET A 149 -4.11 -8.57 0.46
#